data_AF-A0ABD1CLP4-F1
#
_entry.id   AF-A0ABD1CLP4-F1
#
_cell.length_a   1.000
_cell.length_b   1.000
_cell.length_c   1.000
_cell.angle_alpha   90.00
_cell.angle_beta   90.00
_cell.angle_gamma   90.00
#
_symmetry.space_group_name_H-M   'P 1'
#
loop_
_entity.id
_entity.type
_entity.pdbx_description
1 polymer ?
#
loop_
_entity_poly.entity_id
_entity_poly.type
_entity_poly.pdbx_seq_one_letter_code
_entity_poly.pdbx_strand_id
1 'polypeptide(L)'
;MLTYVNATLFDQTSPATMGASALPIIIFSAIFGVIGIALPIIAPKGPNRGIVQCVLILTAVTCWLFWLCCYMAQMNPLIGPKLHQNTILIMAREWGNPLPDMDSWTPPAEHTDH
;
A
#
# COMPACT_ATOMS: atom_id res chain seq x y z
N MET A 1 39.84 -4.18 -6.91
CA MET A 1 39.44 -2.81 -6.49
C MET A 1 38.42 -2.16 -7.42
N LEU A 2 38.43 -2.39 -8.75
CA LEU A 2 37.46 -1.77 -9.67
C LEU A 2 36.09 -2.48 -9.75
N THR A 3 35.97 -3.73 -9.29
CA THR A 3 34.68 -4.47 -9.28
C THR A 3 33.80 -4.14 -8.07
N TYR A 4 34.39 -3.65 -6.97
CA TYR A 4 33.68 -3.33 -5.72
C TYR A 4 32.86 -2.04 -5.81
N VAL A 5 33.28 -1.10 -6.66
CA VAL A 5 32.63 0.20 -6.84
C VAL A 5 31.29 0.08 -7.59
N ASN A 6 31.13 -0.92 -8.46
CA ASN A 6 29.89 -1.12 -9.22
C ASN A 6 28.78 -1.80 -8.40
N ALA A 7 29.13 -2.61 -7.38
CA ALA A 7 28.14 -3.16 -6.45
C ALA A 7 27.62 -2.09 -5.49
N THR A 8 28.48 -1.15 -5.07
CA THR A 8 28.09 -0.05 -4.17
C THR A 8 27.27 1.06 -4.82
N LEU A 9 27.15 1.08 -6.15
CA LEU A 9 26.26 2.02 -6.86
C LEU A 9 24.83 1.47 -7.02
N PHE A 10 24.64 0.16 -6.90
CA PHE A 10 23.32 -0.45 -6.68
C PHE A 10 23.00 -0.62 -5.18
N ASP A 11 23.99 -0.44 -4.31
CA ASP A 11 23.88 -0.31 -2.85
C ASP A 11 23.66 1.16 -2.45
N GLN A 12 22.76 1.88 -3.13
CA GLN A 12 22.12 3.05 -2.50
C GLN A 12 21.02 2.56 -1.56
N THR A 13 21.45 1.80 -0.56
CA THR A 13 20.81 1.64 0.76
C THR A 13 20.88 2.94 1.55
N SER A 14 20.51 4.05 0.91
CA SER A 14 20.30 5.34 1.57
C SER A 14 18.96 5.96 1.17
N PRO A 15 17.80 5.26 1.21
CA PRO A 15 16.57 5.98 1.47
C PRO A 15 16.52 6.19 2.98
N ALA A 16 16.59 7.44 3.41
CA ALA A 16 16.18 7.79 4.76
C ALA A 16 14.87 7.06 5.08
N THR A 17 14.90 6.33 6.19
CA THR A 17 13.78 6.00 7.06
C THR A 17 12.74 7.13 7.05
N MET A 18 11.78 7.05 6.13
CA MET A 18 10.60 7.90 6.04
C MET A 18 9.52 6.97 5.51
N GLY A 19 8.31 6.96 6.09
CA GLY A 19 7.21 6.02 5.77
C GLY A 19 6.71 6.01 4.30
N ALA A 20 7.45 6.66 3.41
CA ALA A 20 7.29 6.77 1.98
C ALA A 20 8.21 5.78 1.26
N SER A 21 7.82 4.50 1.19
CA SER A 21 8.55 3.56 0.34
C SER A 21 8.26 3.88 -1.14
N ALA A 22 9.29 4.24 -1.90
CA ALA A 22 9.16 4.44 -3.35
C ALA A 22 8.91 3.11 -4.09
N LEU A 23 9.24 2.01 -3.41
CA LEU A 23 9.13 0.63 -3.90
C LEU A 23 7.71 0.25 -4.38
N PRO A 24 6.63 0.40 -3.58
CA PRO A 24 5.26 0.14 -4.05
C PRO A 24 4.84 1.02 -5.22
N ILE A 25 5.25 2.31 -5.25
CA ILE A 25 4.92 3.21 -6.36
C ILE A 25 5.52 2.68 -7.67
N ILE A 26 6.78 2.27 -7.65
CA ILE A 26 7.48 1.75 -8.84
C ILE A 26 6.84 0.45 -9.31
N ILE A 27 6.56 -0.49 -8.40
CA ILE A 27 6.00 -1.81 -8.74
C ILE A 27 4.59 -1.68 -9.32
N PHE A 28 3.69 -0.97 -8.66
CA PHE A 28 2.31 -0.82 -9.14
C PHE A 28 2.25 -0.04 -10.45
N SER A 29 3.10 0.97 -10.64
CA SER A 29 3.18 1.71 -11.89
C SER A 29 3.71 0.86 -13.05
N ALA A 30 4.69 -0.01 -12.80
CA ALA A 30 5.18 -0.94 -13.81
C ALA A 30 4.10 -1.97 -14.19
N ILE A 31 3.41 -2.56 -13.22
CA ILE A 31 2.34 -3.55 -13.47
C ILE A 31 1.21 -2.93 -14.29
N PHE A 32 0.65 -1.80 -13.86
CA PHE A 32 -0.46 -1.16 -14.57
C PHE A 32 -0.03 -0.52 -15.89
N GLY A 33 1.21 -0.05 -16.00
CA GLY A 33 1.77 0.42 -17.26
C GLY A 33 1.89 -0.71 -18.29
N VAL A 34 2.39 -1.87 -17.88
CA VAL A 34 2.43 -3.07 -18.75
C VAL A 34 1.02 -3.51 -19.11
N ILE A 35 0.09 -3.54 -18.17
CA ILE A 35 -1.32 -3.91 -18.43
C ILE A 35 -1.96 -2.94 -19.43
N GLY A 36 -1.81 -1.63 -19.21
CA GLY A 36 -2.38 -0.59 -20.06
C GLY A 36 -1.80 -0.55 -21.48
N ILE A 37 -0.63 -1.15 -21.71
CA ILE A 37 0.02 -1.21 -23.04
C ILE A 37 -0.16 -2.59 -23.69
N ALA A 38 0.06 -3.68 -22.96
CA ALA A 38 0.03 -5.04 -23.49
C ALA A 38 -1.39 -5.52 -23.83
N LEU A 39 -2.38 -5.25 -22.97
CA LEU A 39 -3.75 -5.72 -23.21
C LEU A 39 -4.38 -5.11 -24.47
N PRO A 40 -4.25 -3.79 -24.75
CA PRO A 40 -4.79 -3.21 -25.98
C PRO A 40 -4.14 -3.72 -27.28
N ILE A 41 -2.90 -4.20 -27.21
CA ILE A 41 -2.17 -4.78 -28.36
C ILE A 41 -2.69 -6.19 -28.66
N ILE A 42 -2.93 -6.99 -27.63
CA ILE A 42 -3.40 -8.39 -27.73
C ILE A 42 -4.92 -8.47 -27.97
N ALA A 43 -5.65 -7.38 -27.75
CA ALA A 43 -7.11 -7.33 -27.89
C ALA A 43 -7.60 -7.86 -29.26
N PRO A 44 -8.56 -8.81 -29.28
CA PRO A 44 -9.02 -9.48 -30.48
C PRO A 44 -9.63 -8.50 -31.49
N LYS A 45 -9.36 -8.76 -32.77
CA LYS A 45 -9.81 -7.92 -33.88
C LYS A 45 -11.31 -8.16 -34.13
N GLY A 46 -12.15 -7.22 -33.67
CA GLY A 46 -13.58 -7.20 -33.95
C GLY A 46 -14.07 -5.85 -34.48
N PRO A 47 -15.35 -5.73 -34.87
CA PRO A 47 -15.91 -4.48 -35.39
C PRO A 47 -15.75 -3.28 -34.44
N ASN A 48 -15.75 -3.56 -33.13
CA ASN A 48 -15.68 -2.56 -32.06
C ASN A 48 -14.28 -2.44 -31.43
N ARG A 49 -13.21 -2.78 -32.18
CA ARG A 49 -11.82 -2.84 -31.66
C ARG A 49 -11.38 -1.54 -30.98
N GLY A 50 -11.70 -0.39 -31.56
CA GLY A 50 -11.33 0.91 -31.00
C GLY A 50 -11.95 1.15 -29.62
N ILE A 51 -13.24 0.80 -29.45
CA ILE A 51 -13.94 0.95 -28.17
C ILE A 51 -13.31 0.05 -27.11
N VAL A 52 -13.04 -1.22 -27.45
CA VAL A 52 -12.41 -2.18 -26.54
C VAL A 52 -11.02 -1.68 -26.11
N GLN A 53 -10.21 -1.17 -27.04
CA GLN A 53 -8.90 -0.60 -26.71
C GLN A 53 -9.02 0.62 -25.79
N CYS A 54 -9.94 1.55 -26.09
CA CYS A 54 -10.17 2.72 -25.25
C CYS A 54 -10.62 2.35 -23.84
N VAL A 55 -11.57 1.42 -23.69
CA VAL A 55 -12.05 0.98 -22.36
C VAL A 55 -10.95 0.29 -21.56
N LEU A 56 -10.10 -0.52 -22.20
CA LEU A 56 -8.96 -1.18 -21.55
C LEU A 56 -7.91 -0.17 -21.07
N ILE A 57 -7.54 0.80 -21.91
CA ILE A 57 -6.59 1.86 -21.55
C ILE A 57 -7.16 2.75 -20.44
N LEU A 58 -8.41 3.21 -20.59
CA LEU A 58 -9.05 4.05 -19.59
C LEU A 58 -9.15 3.34 -18.24
N THR A 59 -9.52 2.06 -18.23
CA THR A 59 -9.59 1.26 -16.99
C THR A 59 -8.22 1.11 -16.34
N ALA A 60 -7.18 0.80 -17.12
CA ALA A 60 -5.82 0.68 -16.58
C ALA A 60 -5.35 2.01 -15.94
N VAL A 61 -5.62 3.14 -16.60
CA VAL A 61 -5.26 4.47 -16.09
C VAL A 61 -6.08 4.86 -14.87
N THR A 62 -7.40 4.67 -14.88
CA THR A 62 -8.26 5.05 -13.75
C THR A 62 -8.00 4.20 -12.52
N CYS A 63 -7.78 2.89 -12.67
CA CYS A 63 -7.39 2.01 -11.57
C CYS A 63 -6.03 2.39 -10.98
N TRP A 64 -5.06 2.75 -11.82
CA TRP A 64 -3.75 3.22 -11.35
C TRP A 64 -3.85 4.56 -10.62
N LEU A 65 -4.59 5.53 -11.17
CA LEU A 65 -4.81 6.83 -10.53
C LEU A 65 -5.54 6.70 -9.18
N PHE A 66 -6.58 5.87 -9.12
CA PHE A 66 -7.31 5.60 -7.87
C PHE A 66 -6.36 5.04 -6.79
N TRP A 67 -5.58 4.01 -7.14
CA TRP A 67 -4.60 3.43 -6.24
C TRP A 67 -3.57 4.46 -5.75
N LEU A 68 -2.99 5.25 -6.68
CA LEU A 68 -1.97 6.24 -6.35
C LEU A 68 -2.53 7.32 -5.42
N CYS A 69 -3.74 7.80 -5.68
CA CYS A 69 -4.40 8.77 -4.81
C CYS A 69 -4.62 8.22 -3.39
N CYS A 70 -5.12 6.99 -3.26
CA CYS A 70 -5.29 6.35 -1.95
C CYS A 70 -3.96 6.14 -1.22
N TYR A 71 -2.90 5.77 -1.94
CA TYR A 71 -1.56 5.62 -1.38
C TYR A 71 -1.03 6.97 -0.88
N MET A 72 -1.09 8.01 -1.70
CA MET A 72 -0.61 9.36 -1.33
C MET A 72 -1.39 9.97 -0.16
N ALA A 73 -2.69 9.69 -0.07
CA ALA A 73 -3.52 10.16 1.04
C ALA A 73 -3.05 9.65 2.42
N GLN A 74 -2.33 8.52 2.46
CA GLN A 74 -1.86 7.90 3.71
C GLN A 74 -0.43 8.28 4.09
N MET A 75 0.31 8.99 3.23
CA MET A 75 1.75 9.25 3.41
C MET A 75 2.05 10.33 4.46
N ASN A 76 1.09 11.22 4.73
CA ASN A 76 1.20 12.22 5.80
C ASN A 76 -0.15 12.34 6.52
N PRO A 77 -0.53 11.34 7.34
CA PRO A 77 -1.83 11.32 8.01
C PRO A 77 -1.86 12.39 9.10
N LEU A 78 -2.75 13.37 8.96
CA LEU A 78 -2.94 14.44 9.96
C LEU A 78 -3.76 14.00 11.17
N ILE A 79 -4.49 12.87 11.05
CA ILE A 79 -5.37 12.32 12.07
C ILE A 79 -5.10 10.82 12.17
N GLY A 80 -4.77 10.37 13.38
CA GLY A 80 -4.69 8.95 13.73
C GLY A 80 -6.05 8.38 14.12
N PRO A 81 -6.23 7.05 14.05
CA PRO A 81 -7.46 6.39 14.48
C PRO A 81 -7.70 6.62 15.98
N LYS A 82 -8.94 6.97 16.36
CA LYS A 82 -9.38 7.01 17.76
C LYS A 82 -10.06 5.69 18.10
N LEU A 83 -9.48 4.95 19.02
CA LEU A 83 -9.97 3.63 19.45
C LEU A 83 -10.24 3.61 20.95
N HIS A 84 -11.21 2.78 21.37
CA HIS A 84 -11.50 2.57 22.78
C HIS A 84 -10.37 1.79 23.46
N GLN A 85 -10.07 2.11 24.72
CA GLN A 85 -8.93 1.57 25.45
C GLN A 85 -8.87 0.03 25.42
N ASN A 86 -10.00 -0.66 25.60
CA ASN A 86 -10.06 -2.12 25.56
C ASN A 86 -9.60 -2.69 24.21
N THR A 87 -9.95 -2.03 23.09
CA THR A 87 -9.55 -2.46 21.76
C THR A 87 -8.04 -2.26 21.54
N ILE A 88 -7.47 -1.17 22.08
CA ILE A 88 -6.02 -0.90 22.00
C ILE A 88 -5.23 -1.96 22.75
N LEU A 89 -5.67 -2.35 23.96
CA LEU A 89 -5.04 -3.38 24.78
C LEU A 89 -5.05 -4.76 24.10
N ILE A 90 -6.17 -5.13 23.47
CA ILE A 90 -6.27 -6.37 22.69
C ILE A 90 -5.31 -6.33 21.51
N MET A 91 -5.28 -5.22 20.75
CA MET A 91 -4.34 -5.07 19.63
C MET A 91 -2.88 -5.12 20.09
N ALA A 92 -2.53 -4.47 21.19
CA ALA A 92 -1.19 -4.49 21.76
C ALA A 92 -0.73 -5.90 22.16
N ARG A 93 -1.65 -6.71 22.70
CA ARG A 93 -1.41 -8.12 23.04
C ARG A 93 -1.15 -8.98 21.80
N GLU A 94 -1.98 -8.88 20.78
CA GLU A 94 -1.86 -9.70 19.56
C GLU A 94 -0.66 -9.28 18.70
N TRP A 95 -0.37 -7.98 18.64
CA TRP A 95 0.74 -7.46 17.83
C TRP A 95 2.08 -7.46 18.57
N GLY A 96 2.12 -7.92 19.83
CA GLY A 96 3.35 -8.04 20.61
C GLY A 96 3.98 -6.71 21.02
N ASN A 97 3.20 -5.63 21.11
CA ASN A 97 3.68 -4.29 21.44
C ASN A 97 3.07 -3.83 22.79
N PRO A 98 3.55 -4.37 23.92
CA PRO A 98 2.95 -4.17 25.24
C PRO A 98 2.96 -2.69 25.68
N LEU A 99 1.84 -2.23 26.25
CA LEU A 99 1.72 -0.88 26.79
C LEU A 99 2.07 -0.86 28.29
N PRO A 100 2.63 0.25 28.82
CA PRO A 100 3.09 0.35 30.22
C PRO A 100 2.01 0.10 31.29
N ASP A 101 0.74 0.15 30.91
CA ASP A 101 -0.45 0.03 31.76
C ASP A 101 -1.19 -1.31 31.59
N MET A 102 -0.70 -2.21 30.71
CA MET A 102 -1.38 -3.48 30.42
C MET A 102 -1.51 -4.40 31.64
N ASP A 103 -0.50 -4.41 32.53
CA ASP A 103 -0.43 -5.30 33.69
C ASP A 103 -1.37 -4.84 34.82
N SER A 104 -1.73 -3.55 34.81
CA SER A 104 -2.60 -2.91 35.78
C SER A 104 -4.07 -2.91 35.35
N TRP A 105 -4.32 -3.23 34.08
CA TRP A 105 -5.66 -3.24 33.53
C TRP A 105 -6.37 -4.55 33.87
N THR A 106 -7.37 -4.45 34.73
CA THR A 106 -8.36 -5.51 34.89
C THR A 106 -9.53 -5.24 33.94
N PRO A 107 -9.95 -6.22 33.12
CA PRO A 107 -11.14 -6.04 32.29
C PRO A 107 -12.33 -5.67 33.18
N PRO A 108 -13.14 -4.65 32.80
CA PRO A 108 -14.45 -4.48 33.41
C PRO A 108 -15.23 -5.79 33.27
N ALA A 109 -15.97 -6.18 34.32
CA ALA A 109 -16.82 -7.37 34.23
C ALA A 109 -17.69 -7.26 32.97
N GLU A 110 -17.61 -8.29 32.12
CA GLU A 110 -18.41 -8.41 30.92
C GLU A 110 -19.88 -8.19 31.30
N HIS A 111 -20.46 -7.06 30.89
CA HIS A 111 -21.90 -6.91 30.94
C HIS A 111 -22.42 -7.79 29.82
N THR A 112 -22.80 -9.02 30.17
CA THR A 112 -23.54 -9.92 29.28
C THR A 112 -24.87 -9.25 28.98
N ASP A 113 -24.91 -8.47 27.90
CA ASP A 113 -26.14 -7.96 27.31
C ASP A 113 -26.93 -9.17 26.78
N HIS A 114 -27.83 -9.69 27.61
CA HIS A 114 -28.87 -10.65 27.24
C HIS A 114 -29.91 -10.01 26.32
#